data_AF-A0A3C1PZ96-F1
#
_entry.id   AF-A0A3C1PZ96-F1
#
_cell.length_a   1.000
_cell.length_b   1.000
_cell.length_c   1.000
_cell.angle_alpha   90.00
_cell.angle_beta   90.00
_cell.angle_gamma   90.00
#
_symmetry.space_group_name_H-M   'P 1'
#
loop_
_entity.id
_entity.type
_entity.pdbx_description
1 polymer ?
#
loop_
_entity_poly.entity_id
_entity_poly.type
_entity_poly.pdbx_seq_one_letter_code
_entity_poly.pdbx_strand_id
1 'polypeptide(L)'
;MRILELSQLGEKLDQFFHLVIWEKKDGFEVVAIVAEEVQDAFPLPMEVQAAAAANGMFLDTTTAAKLQIENMPADFWEDLDEVIYGEFLKVSRLGQSGRKYLEIFRAVNSGQNFDRSSLNDLGLSEADLLRVARWLREQSIFDHRSGDLIMEILTQFH
;
A
#
# COMPACT_ATOMS: atom_id res chain seq x y z
N MET A 1 15.89 6.62 -0.85
CA MET A 1 15.88 8.05 -0.46
C MET A 1 15.17 8.17 0.88
N ARG A 2 15.77 8.70 1.96
CA ARG A 2 15.08 8.80 3.26
C ARG A 2 13.94 9.83 3.23
N ILE A 3 12.79 9.47 3.80
CA ILE A 3 11.62 10.35 3.96
C ILE A 3 11.77 11.10 5.28
N LEU A 4 11.69 12.43 5.25
CA LEU A 4 11.96 13.28 6.42
C LEU A 4 10.93 13.04 7.53
N GLU A 5 9.66 12.95 7.14
CA GLU A 5 8.52 12.67 7.99
C GLU A 5 8.76 11.40 8.81
N LEU A 6 9.18 10.31 8.18
CA LEU A 6 9.46 9.04 8.87
C LEU A 6 10.64 9.15 9.84
N SER A 7 11.60 10.04 9.58
CA SER A 7 12.69 10.30 10.53
C SER A 7 12.17 10.98 11.78
N GLN A 8 11.30 12.00 11.62
CA GLN A 8 10.65 12.70 12.74
C GLN A 8 9.73 11.77 13.54
N LEU A 9 9.02 10.86 12.86
CA LEU A 9 8.21 9.84 13.52
C LEU A 9 9.08 8.93 14.40
N GLY A 10 10.19 8.42 13.84
CA GLY A 10 11.13 7.55 14.57
C GLY A 10 11.73 8.19 15.81
N GLU A 11 11.96 9.51 15.82
CA GLU A 11 12.46 10.26 16.98
C GLU A 11 11.44 10.40 18.12
N LYS A 12 10.15 10.21 17.85
CA LYS A 12 9.07 10.34 18.85
C LYS A 12 8.58 9.01 19.40
N LEU A 13 9.02 7.90 18.81
CA LEU A 13 8.72 6.57 19.30
C LEU A 13 9.63 6.22 20.47
N ASP A 14 9.08 5.50 21.45
CA ASP A 14 9.76 4.99 22.64
C ASP A 14 9.86 3.45 22.65
N GLN A 15 9.25 2.80 21.66
CA GLN A 15 9.30 1.38 21.42
C GLN A 15 9.43 1.08 19.92
N PHE A 16 10.00 -0.09 19.62
CA PHE A 16 10.27 -0.47 18.24
C PHE A 16 8.99 -0.79 17.46
N PHE A 17 8.90 -0.22 16.26
CA PHE A 17 7.86 -0.52 15.28
C PHE A 17 8.45 -0.81 13.91
N HIS A 18 7.82 -1.74 13.19
CA HIS A 18 8.12 -2.01 11.79
C HIS A 18 6.88 -1.75 10.94
N LEU A 19 6.92 -0.68 10.15
CA LEU A 19 5.84 -0.28 9.24
C LEU A 19 6.14 -0.70 7.81
N VAL A 20 5.12 -1.13 7.08
CA VAL A 20 5.19 -1.27 5.62
C VAL A 20 4.49 -0.08 4.98
N ILE A 21 5.18 0.61 4.07
CA ILE A 21 4.63 1.77 3.37
C ILE A 21 4.54 1.56 1.87
N TRP A 22 3.56 2.23 1.29
CA TRP A 22 3.44 2.44 -0.14
C TRP A 22 3.76 3.90 -0.48
N GLU A 23 4.90 4.12 -1.15
CA GLU A 23 5.28 5.44 -1.67
C GLU A 23 4.44 5.82 -2.91
N LYS A 24 3.78 6.98 -2.83
CA LYS A 24 3.03 7.63 -3.91
C LYS A 24 3.81 8.86 -4.41
N LYS A 25 3.31 9.52 -5.46
CA LYS A 25 3.90 10.76 -5.99
C LYS A 25 3.95 11.90 -4.97
N ASP A 26 2.90 12.05 -4.18
CA ASP A 26 2.72 13.18 -3.24
C ASP A 26 2.83 12.78 -1.76
N GLY A 27 3.42 11.62 -1.46
CA GLY A 27 3.58 11.14 -0.07
C GLY A 27 3.63 9.63 0.04
N PHE A 28 3.20 9.09 1.17
CA PHE A 28 3.12 7.65 1.39
C PHE A 28 1.86 7.27 2.16
N GLU A 29 1.49 6.00 2.07
CA GLU A 29 0.48 5.35 2.92
C GLU A 29 1.13 4.25 3.75
N VAL A 30 0.67 4.06 4.98
CA VAL A 30 1.01 2.90 5.79
C VAL A 30 0.00 1.81 5.49
N VAL A 31 0.49 0.67 5.00
CA VAL A 31 -0.37 -0.41 4.48
C VAL A 31 -0.38 -1.64 5.37
N ALA A 32 0.73 -1.88 6.09
CA ALA A 32 0.84 -2.99 7.01
C ALA A 32 1.75 -2.65 8.19
N ILE A 33 1.67 -3.47 9.24
CA ILE A 33 2.59 -3.48 10.37
C ILE A 33 3.17 -4.88 10.46
N VAL A 34 4.49 -4.96 10.67
CA VAL A 34 5.19 -6.23 10.88
C VAL A 34 5.40 -6.40 12.37
N ALA A 35 4.74 -7.41 12.94
CA ALA A 35 4.98 -7.90 14.30
C ALA A 35 5.56 -9.33 14.21
N GLU A 36 4.97 -10.30 14.92
CA GLU A 36 5.27 -11.72 14.68
C GLU A 36 4.81 -12.15 13.27
N GLU A 37 3.69 -11.58 12.82
CA GLU A 37 3.11 -11.73 11.50
C GLU A 37 2.80 -10.35 10.90
N VAL A 38 2.53 -10.30 9.60
CA VAL A 38 2.14 -9.06 8.91
C VAL A 38 0.65 -8.81 9.12
N GLN A 39 0.32 -7.63 9.62
CA GLN A 39 -1.05 -7.23 10.01
C GLN A 39 -1.47 -5.94 9.31
N ASP A 40 -2.79 -5.73 9.18
CA ASP A 40 -3.33 -4.50 8.60
C ASP A 40 -2.87 -3.28 9.40
N ALA A 41 -2.51 -2.21 8.70
CA ALA A 41 -2.14 -0.95 9.36
C ALA A 41 -3.34 -0.18 9.94
N PHE A 42 -4.58 -0.66 9.75
CA PHE A 42 -5.77 0.01 10.27
C PHE A 42 -6.51 -0.86 11.31
N PRO A 43 -6.70 -0.37 12.54
CA PRO A 43 -6.15 0.88 13.09
C PRO A 43 -4.64 0.77 13.38
N LEU A 44 -3.92 1.90 13.31
CA LEU A 44 -2.51 1.95 13.72
C LEU A 44 -2.39 1.75 15.25
N PRO A 45 -1.26 1.24 15.76
CA PRO A 45 -0.94 1.24 17.18
C PRO A 45 -1.01 2.64 17.77
N MET A 46 -1.48 2.74 19.02
CA MET A 46 -1.75 4.01 19.67
C MET A 46 -0.48 4.88 19.79
N GLU A 47 0.68 4.26 20.00
CA GLU A 47 1.96 4.94 20.14
C GLU A 47 2.42 5.53 18.80
N VAL A 48 2.21 4.81 17.69
CA VAL A 48 2.47 5.33 16.35
C VAL A 48 1.56 6.50 16.02
N GLN A 49 0.27 6.41 16.37
CA GLN A 49 -0.69 7.51 16.20
C GLN A 49 -0.30 8.73 17.03
N ALA A 50 0.07 8.54 18.30
CA ALA A 50 0.48 9.61 19.20
C ALA A 50 1.77 10.30 18.73
N ALA A 51 2.76 9.51 18.29
CA ALA A 51 4.01 10.02 17.73
C ALA A 51 3.78 10.83 16.43
N ALA A 52 2.90 10.36 15.54
CA ALA A 52 2.51 11.10 14.35
C ALA A 52 1.82 12.43 14.71
N ALA A 53 0.83 12.38 15.61
CA ALA A 53 0.11 13.56 16.07
C ALA A 53 1.03 14.61 16.72
N ALA A 54 2.01 14.18 17.52
CA ALA A 54 3.01 15.06 18.13
C ALA A 54 3.88 15.81 17.12
N ASN A 55 4.04 15.26 15.90
CA ASN A 55 4.74 15.88 14.79
C ASN A 55 3.81 16.63 13.82
N GLY A 56 2.51 16.73 14.11
CA GLY A 56 1.53 17.31 13.20
C GLY A 56 1.35 16.51 11.91
N MET A 57 1.67 15.21 11.94
CA MET A 57 1.61 14.30 10.80
C MET A 57 0.32 13.51 10.80
N PHE A 58 -0.27 13.34 9.61
CA PHE A 58 -1.34 12.38 9.38
C PHE A 58 -0.79 11.16 8.64
N LEU A 59 -0.91 9.98 9.25
CA LEU A 59 -0.55 8.71 8.62
C LEU A 59 -1.78 8.13 7.91
N ASP A 60 -1.76 8.21 6.59
CA ASP A 60 -2.83 7.66 5.75
C ASP A 60 -2.80 6.13 5.78
N THR A 61 -3.95 5.53 6.09
CA THR A 61 -4.19 4.08 6.17
C THR A 61 -5.43 3.68 5.38
N THR A 62 -5.92 4.56 4.49
CA THR A 62 -7.20 4.39 3.78
C THR A 62 -7.25 3.09 2.97
N THR A 63 -6.13 2.71 2.34
CA THR A 63 -6.04 1.46 1.58
C THR A 63 -6.03 0.23 2.51
N ALA A 64 -5.29 0.28 3.62
CA ALA A 64 -5.28 -0.79 4.62
C ALA A 64 -6.68 -1.04 5.21
N ALA A 65 -7.45 0.02 5.48
CA ALA A 65 -8.81 -0.08 6.02
C ALA A 65 -9.80 -0.81 5.09
N LYS A 66 -9.47 -0.97 3.81
CA LYS A 66 -10.31 -1.62 2.79
C LYS A 66 -9.71 -2.93 2.27
N LEU A 67 -8.46 -3.23 2.64
CA LEU A 67 -7.77 -4.45 2.27
C LEU A 67 -7.84 -5.47 3.40
N GLN A 68 -7.54 -6.71 3.07
CA GLN A 68 -7.20 -7.75 4.03
C GLN A 68 -5.75 -8.12 3.76
N ILE A 69 -4.81 -7.43 4.42
CA ILE A 69 -3.39 -7.55 4.06
C ILE A 69 -2.84 -8.96 4.30
N GLU A 70 -3.43 -9.69 5.24
CA GLU A 70 -3.10 -11.09 5.55
C GLU A 70 -3.33 -12.03 4.36
N ASN A 71 -4.23 -11.65 3.44
CA ASN A 71 -4.60 -12.43 2.27
C ASN A 71 -3.92 -11.93 0.98
N MET A 72 -2.85 -11.13 1.09
CA MET A 72 -2.11 -10.68 -0.08
C MET A 72 -1.33 -11.83 -0.73
N PRO A 73 -1.27 -11.92 -2.06
CA PRO A 73 -0.45 -12.89 -2.77
C PRO A 73 1.02 -12.78 -2.37
N ALA A 74 1.76 -13.89 -2.39
CA ALA A 74 3.16 -13.90 -1.95
C ALA A 74 4.04 -12.91 -2.73
N ASP A 75 3.78 -12.75 -4.04
CA ASP A 75 4.52 -11.82 -4.91
C ASP A 75 4.25 -10.34 -4.59
N PHE A 76 3.21 -10.02 -3.82
CA PHE A 76 2.96 -8.68 -3.31
C PHE A 76 4.12 -8.15 -2.45
N TRP A 77 4.76 -9.05 -1.70
CA TRP A 77 5.83 -8.74 -0.75
C TRP A 77 7.24 -8.83 -1.37
N GLU A 78 7.34 -9.03 -2.68
CA GLU A 78 8.63 -9.02 -3.37
C GLU A 78 9.24 -7.60 -3.43
N ASP A 79 10.57 -7.56 -3.50
CA ASP A 79 11.35 -6.32 -3.68
C ASP A 79 11.14 -5.24 -2.60
N LEU A 80 10.89 -5.64 -1.34
CA LEU A 80 10.83 -4.71 -0.22
C LEU A 80 12.18 -4.01 0.00
N ASP A 81 12.17 -2.68 0.00
CA ASP A 81 13.33 -1.86 0.39
C ASP A 81 13.22 -1.48 1.87
N GLU A 82 14.10 -2.04 2.70
CA GLU A 82 14.07 -1.82 4.15
C GLU A 82 15.01 -0.69 4.58
N VAL A 83 14.46 0.26 5.33
CA VAL A 83 15.21 1.42 5.84
C VAL A 83 14.91 1.61 7.33
N ILE A 84 15.98 1.73 8.11
CA ILE A 84 15.89 2.04 9.55
C ILE A 84 15.89 3.57 9.73
N TYR A 85 14.98 4.07 10.55
CA TYR A 85 14.76 5.47 10.93
C TYR A 85 14.93 5.62 12.44
N GLY A 86 16.16 5.91 12.89
CA GLY A 86 16.47 6.00 14.31
C GLY A 86 16.54 4.62 14.97
N GLU A 87 16.28 4.57 16.28
CA GLU A 87 16.35 3.33 17.07
C GLU A 87 15.03 2.53 17.03
N PHE A 88 13.91 3.24 16.92
CA PHE A 88 12.58 2.69 17.18
C PHE A 88 11.69 2.52 15.94
N LEU A 89 12.19 2.82 14.75
CA LEU A 89 11.39 2.68 13.53
C LEU A 89 12.16 1.98 12.42
N LYS A 90 11.64 0.84 11.98
CA LYS A 90 11.99 0.20 10.71
C LYS A 90 10.85 0.40 9.72
N VAL A 91 11.19 0.66 8.47
CA VAL A 91 10.21 0.82 7.39
C VAL A 91 10.59 -0.08 6.22
N SER A 92 9.68 -0.93 5.80
CA SER A 92 9.76 -1.63 4.51
C SER A 92 8.93 -0.88 3.49
N ARG A 93 9.52 -0.52 2.37
CA ARG A 93 8.81 0.14 1.27
C ARG A 93 8.39 -0.91 0.27
N LEU A 94 7.13 -0.86 -0.15
CA LEU A 94 6.63 -1.76 -1.19
C LEU A 94 7.38 -1.55 -2.49
N GLY A 95 7.92 -2.66 -2.99
CA GLY A 95 8.53 -2.76 -4.30
C GLY A 95 7.51 -2.63 -5.44
N GLN A 96 7.99 -2.74 -6.68
CA GLN A 96 7.15 -2.57 -7.85
C GLN A 96 6.01 -3.58 -7.91
N SER A 97 6.25 -4.84 -7.52
CA SER A 97 5.22 -5.88 -7.48
C SER A 97 4.04 -5.48 -6.59
N GLY A 98 4.29 -5.11 -5.32
CA GLY A 98 3.23 -4.66 -4.41
C GLY A 98 2.51 -3.40 -4.89
N ARG A 99 3.24 -2.43 -5.47
CA ARG A 99 2.64 -1.20 -6.02
C ARG A 99 1.63 -1.48 -7.12
N LYS A 100 1.89 -2.47 -8.00
CA LYS A 100 0.94 -2.88 -9.05
C LYS A 100 -0.42 -3.31 -8.48
N TYR A 101 -0.41 -4.13 -7.43
CA TYR A 101 -1.64 -4.56 -6.75
C TYR A 101 -2.40 -3.37 -6.16
N LEU A 102 -1.72 -2.48 -5.45
CA LEU A 102 -2.40 -1.38 -4.74
C LEU A 102 -2.91 -0.29 -5.67
N GLU A 103 -2.18 0.04 -6.75
CA GLU A 103 -2.63 1.02 -7.75
C GLU A 103 -3.89 0.54 -8.47
N ILE A 104 -3.93 -0.74 -8.89
CA ILE A 104 -5.11 -1.32 -9.54
C ILE A 104 -6.27 -1.44 -8.54
N PHE A 105 -6.00 -1.89 -7.30
CA PHE A 105 -7.02 -1.93 -6.24
C PHE A 105 -7.64 -0.56 -6.01
N ARG A 106 -6.82 0.50 -5.94
CA ARG A 106 -7.33 1.87 -5.84
C ARG A 106 -8.11 2.29 -7.08
N ALA A 107 -7.63 1.96 -8.28
CA ALA A 107 -8.36 2.27 -9.51
C ALA A 107 -9.77 1.68 -9.50
N VAL A 108 -9.87 0.41 -9.12
CA VAL A 108 -11.15 -0.31 -9.01
C VAL A 108 -12.06 0.29 -7.95
N ASN A 109 -11.52 0.58 -6.75
CA ASN A 109 -12.33 1.12 -5.65
C ASN A 109 -12.67 2.61 -5.78
N SER A 110 -11.93 3.38 -6.58
CA SER A 110 -12.17 4.82 -6.79
C SER A 110 -13.09 5.09 -8.00
N GLY A 111 -13.31 4.09 -8.86
CA GLY A 111 -14.13 4.20 -10.06
C GLY A 111 -13.61 5.27 -11.04
N GLN A 112 -14.52 6.10 -11.57
CA GLN A 112 -14.21 7.08 -12.62
C GLN A 112 -13.31 8.26 -12.18
N ASN A 113 -13.05 8.41 -10.87
CA ASN A 113 -12.24 9.51 -10.33
C ASN A 113 -10.75 9.15 -10.19
N PHE A 114 -10.32 7.99 -10.69
CA PHE A 114 -8.93 7.56 -10.61
C PHE A 114 -8.06 8.19 -11.70
N ASP A 115 -6.94 8.80 -11.30
CA ASP A 115 -5.93 9.29 -12.24
C ASP A 115 -5.18 8.10 -12.87
N ARG A 116 -5.59 7.75 -14.10
CA ARG A 116 -5.04 6.63 -14.85
C ARG A 116 -3.56 6.81 -15.22
N SER A 117 -3.01 8.01 -15.08
CA SER A 117 -1.59 8.25 -15.37
C SER A 117 -0.65 7.47 -14.44
N SER A 118 -1.08 7.15 -13.21
CA SER A 118 -0.26 6.35 -12.28
C SER A 118 -0.04 4.91 -12.74
N LEU A 119 -0.90 4.38 -13.62
CA LEU A 119 -0.75 3.02 -14.17
C LEU A 119 0.30 2.93 -15.27
N ASN A 120 0.54 4.03 -15.99
CA ASN A 120 1.47 4.06 -17.12
C ASN A 120 2.93 3.82 -16.67
N ASP A 121 3.27 4.28 -15.47
CA ASP A 121 4.63 4.20 -14.91
C ASP A 121 4.92 2.83 -14.24
N LEU A 122 3.92 1.96 -14.12
CA LEU A 122 4.05 0.68 -13.40
C LEU A 122 4.64 -0.43 -14.25
N GLY A 123 4.76 -0.26 -15.57
CA GLY A 123 5.24 -1.32 -16.47
C GLY A 123 4.41 -2.60 -16.34
N LEU A 124 3.08 -2.45 -16.31
CA LEU A 124 2.14 -3.56 -16.18
C LEU A 124 2.23 -4.45 -17.42
N SER A 125 2.58 -5.72 -17.22
CA SER A 125 2.42 -6.76 -18.24
C SER A 125 1.02 -7.37 -18.19
N GLU A 126 0.62 -8.04 -19.27
CA GLU A 126 -0.63 -8.82 -19.29
C GLU A 126 -0.69 -9.85 -18.16
N ALA A 127 0.44 -10.50 -17.86
CA ALA A 127 0.56 -11.45 -16.76
C ALA A 127 0.35 -10.82 -15.38
N ASP A 128 0.75 -9.56 -15.20
CA ASP A 128 0.52 -8.82 -13.96
C ASP A 128 -0.97 -8.49 -13.80
N LEU A 129 -1.61 -8.02 -14.87
CA LEU A 129 -3.04 -7.71 -14.87
C LEU A 129 -3.88 -8.96 -14.56
N LEU A 130 -3.55 -10.10 -15.18
CA LEU A 130 -4.22 -11.37 -14.91
C LEU A 130 -4.07 -11.80 -13.45
N ARG A 131 -2.87 -11.64 -12.86
CA ARG A 131 -2.63 -11.94 -11.44
C ARG A 131 -3.46 -11.05 -10.53
N VAL A 132 -3.40 -9.74 -10.74
CA VAL A 132 -4.12 -8.78 -9.91
C VAL A 132 -5.64 -8.95 -10.06
N ALA A 133 -6.15 -9.19 -11.28
CA ALA A 133 -7.56 -9.44 -11.52
C ALA A 133 -8.05 -10.74 -10.84
N ARG A 134 -7.24 -11.80 -10.83
CA ARG A 134 -7.56 -13.04 -10.08
C ARG A 134 -7.64 -12.77 -8.58
N TRP A 135 -6.65 -12.06 -8.04
CA TRP A 135 -6.65 -11.70 -6.62
C TRP A 135 -7.87 -10.85 -6.24
N LEU A 136 -8.19 -9.81 -7.02
CA LEU A 136 -9.40 -8.99 -6.79
C LEU A 136 -10.68 -9.84 -6.79
N ARG A 137 -10.70 -10.92 -7.57
CA ARG A 137 -11.85 -11.83 -7.70
C ARG A 137 -11.98 -12.73 -6.50
N GLU A 138 -10.87 -13.30 -6.07
CA GLU A 138 -10.80 -14.15 -4.89
C GLU A 138 -11.21 -13.38 -3.63
N GLN A 139 -10.80 -12.12 -3.52
CA GLN A 139 -11.18 -11.24 -2.41
C GLN A 139 -12.59 -10.65 -2.52
N SER A 140 -13.36 -11.01 -3.57
CA SER A 140 -14.71 -10.46 -3.81
C SER A 140 -14.76 -8.93 -3.77
N ILE A 141 -13.70 -8.24 -4.22
CA ILE A 141 -13.60 -6.77 -4.29
C ILE A 141 -14.44 -6.21 -5.48
N PHE A 142 -15.36 -7.02 -6.00
CA PHE A 142 -16.20 -6.72 -7.15
C PHE A 142 -17.61 -6.31 -6.74
N ASP A 143 -18.01 -5.11 -7.17
CA ASP A 143 -19.40 -4.86 -7.56
C ASP A 143 -19.52 -4.88 -9.10
N HIS A 144 -20.75 -4.77 -9.64
CA HIS A 144 -20.97 -4.84 -11.09
C HIS A 144 -20.22 -3.74 -11.88
N ARG A 145 -19.88 -2.60 -11.25
CA ARG A 145 -19.14 -1.50 -11.90
C ARG A 145 -17.64 -1.77 -11.91
N SER A 146 -17.11 -2.45 -10.90
CA SER A 146 -15.73 -2.93 -10.85
C SER A 146 -15.40 -3.89 -12.00
N GLY A 147 -16.38 -4.70 -12.43
CA GLY A 147 -16.23 -5.65 -13.55
C GLY A 147 -15.94 -4.98 -14.89
N ASP A 148 -16.71 -3.94 -15.23
CA ASP A 148 -16.56 -3.20 -16.49
C ASP A 148 -15.21 -2.46 -16.56
N LEU A 149 -14.76 -1.88 -15.43
CA LEU A 149 -13.48 -1.17 -15.36
C LEU A 149 -12.29 -2.12 -15.51
N ILE A 150 -12.34 -3.32 -14.94
CA ILE A 150 -11.29 -4.32 -15.16
C ILE A 150 -11.27 -4.80 -16.60
N MET A 151 -12.43 -5.00 -17.22
CA MET A 151 -12.49 -5.33 -18.65
C MET A 151 -11.95 -4.18 -19.52
N GLU A 152 -12.20 -2.92 -19.14
CA GLU A 152 -11.63 -1.75 -19.82
C GLU A 152 -10.09 -1.71 -19.65
N ILE A 153 -9.58 -1.95 -18.44
CA ILE A 153 -8.14 -2.04 -18.18
C ILE A 153 -7.53 -3.17 -19.01
N LEU A 154 -8.13 -4.36 -19.04
CA LEU A 154 -7.63 -5.51 -19.81
C LEU A 154 -7.66 -5.28 -21.33
N THR A 155 -8.64 -4.53 -21.85
CA THR A 155 -8.77 -4.25 -23.29
C THR A 155 -7.84 -3.16 -23.79
N GLN A 156 -7.29 -2.30 -22.92
CA GLN A 156 -6.29 -1.28 -23.28
C GLN A 156 -4.89 -1.85 -23.59
N PHE A 157 -4.65 -3.14 -23.32
CA PHE A 157 -3.37 -3.81 -23.60
C PHE A 157 -3.44 -4.75 -24.83
N HIS A 158 -4.50 -4.63 -25.64
CA HIS A 158 -4.68 -5.38 -26.89
C HIS A 158 -4.38 -4.55 -28.14
#